data_AF-A0A8J4WMD4-F1
#
_entry.id   AF-A0A8J4WMD4-F1
#
_cell.length_a   1.000
_cell.length_b   1.000
_cell.length_c   1.000
_cell.angle_alpha   90.00
_cell.angle_beta   90.00
_cell.angle_gamma   90.00
#
_symmetry.space_group_name_H-M   'P 1'
#
loop_
_entity.id
_entity.type
_entity.pdbx_description
1 polymer ?
#
loop_
_entity_poly.entity_id
_entity_poly.type
_entity_poly.pdbx_seq_one_letter_code
_entity_poly.pdbx_strand_id
1 'polypeptide(L)'
;MKMRPSLLAVTFTLACLWPLPNVRAVSPPPDGGYPGGNTAEGYLSLGNLTTGFYNTGVGKYSLLSITDGDFCTGVGAGALLANTGDQNTAIGAGALFSNTTGIRNTANGTFALFSNSPAQGNTAVGTDALLKNTTGNFNTATGFGALVNNNSNANTAAGALALKTTPPASNTGMADRLFRVTRLAATIPRPGSKRYYLHHRQQHCLWVSSTPEQHDWHGEHRQRC
;
A
#
# COMPACT_ATOMS: atom_id res chain seq x y z
N MET A 1 54.49 -15.18 45.99
CA MET A 1 54.15 -14.13 45.01
C MET A 1 53.11 -13.21 45.63
N LYS A 2 53.46 -11.98 46.04
CA LYS A 2 52.50 -10.98 46.55
C LYS A 2 51.84 -10.30 45.35
N MET A 3 50.61 -10.68 44.99
CA MET A 3 49.85 -9.97 43.96
C MET A 3 49.55 -8.54 44.45
N ARG A 4 49.74 -7.55 43.58
CA ARG A 4 49.49 -6.14 43.90
C ARG A 4 47.98 -5.93 44.14
N PRO A 5 47.57 -5.14 45.14
CA PRO A 5 46.15 -4.92 45.48
C PRO A 5 45.29 -4.45 44.30
N SER A 6 45.90 -3.68 43.38
CA SER A 6 45.27 -3.21 42.15
C SER A 6 44.91 -4.34 41.17
N LEU A 7 45.71 -5.40 41.11
CA LEU A 7 45.45 -6.55 40.23
C LEU A 7 44.28 -7.38 40.78
N LEU A 8 44.17 -7.47 42.10
CA LEU A 8 43.08 -8.16 42.79
C LEU A 8 41.72 -7.46 42.55
N ALA A 9 41.72 -6.12 42.58
CA ALA A 9 40.54 -5.31 42.33
C ALA A 9 40.01 -5.48 40.89
N VAL A 10 40.91 -5.53 39.90
CA VAL A 10 40.53 -5.74 38.48
C VAL A 10 39.97 -7.14 38.26
N THR A 11 40.55 -8.17 38.88
CA THR A 11 40.00 -9.53 38.77
C THR A 11 38.65 -9.68 39.45
N PHE A 12 38.42 -8.94 40.55
CA PHE A 12 37.16 -8.95 41.27
C PHE A 12 36.05 -8.24 40.48
N THR A 13 36.33 -7.09 39.87
CA THR A 13 35.36 -6.40 39.02
C THR A 13 34.96 -7.22 37.79
N LEU A 14 35.93 -7.87 37.13
CA LEU A 14 35.65 -8.77 36.01
C LEU A 14 34.84 -10.01 36.44
N ALA A 15 35.13 -10.57 37.61
CA ALA A 15 34.35 -11.68 38.18
C ALA A 15 32.92 -11.26 38.59
N CYS A 16 32.73 -10.01 39.04
CA CYS A 16 31.41 -9.46 39.35
C CYS A 16 30.56 -9.14 38.11
N LEU A 17 31.18 -8.92 36.96
CA LEU A 17 30.49 -8.68 35.68
C LEU A 17 30.15 -9.98 34.93
N TRP A 18 30.85 -11.07 35.23
CA TRP A 18 30.66 -12.40 34.61
C TRP A 18 29.25 -13.01 34.79
N PRO A 19 28.57 -12.89 35.95
CA PRO A 19 27.25 -13.49 36.15
C PRO A 19 26.08 -12.59 35.73
N LEU A 20 26.31 -11.40 35.15
CA LEU A 20 25.20 -10.53 34.71
C LEU A 20 24.54 -11.12 33.45
N PRO A 21 23.27 -11.59 33.51
CA PRO A 21 22.68 -12.35 32.42
C PRO A 21 22.44 -11.56 31.12
N ASN A 22 22.53 -10.21 31.13
CA ASN A 22 21.92 -9.37 30.11
C ASN A 22 22.77 -8.20 29.58
N VAL A 23 24.10 -8.26 29.64
CA VAL A 23 24.98 -7.31 28.91
C VAL A 23 25.76 -8.04 27.82
N ARG A 24 25.08 -8.91 27.08
CA ARG A 24 25.60 -9.40 25.80
C ARG A 24 25.04 -8.49 24.73
N ALA A 25 25.91 -7.76 24.03
CA ALA A 25 25.53 -7.19 22.75
C ALA A 25 24.83 -8.29 21.94
N VAL A 26 23.66 -7.99 21.40
CA VAL A 26 22.96 -8.90 20.48
C VAL A 26 23.98 -9.24 19.39
N SER A 27 24.15 -10.53 19.08
CA SER A 27 25.12 -10.97 18.08
C SER A 27 24.34 -11.58 16.92
N PRO A 28 24.45 -11.03 15.70
CA PRO A 28 25.17 -9.80 15.36
C PRO A 28 24.47 -8.54 15.91
N PRO A 29 25.21 -7.46 16.19
CA PRO A 29 24.61 -6.22 16.64
C PRO A 29 23.67 -5.63 15.57
N PRO A 30 22.65 -4.83 15.96
CA PRO A 30 21.72 -4.18 15.04
C PRO A 30 22.32 -3.07 14.13
N ASP A 31 23.63 -3.10 13.89
CA ASP A 31 24.33 -2.10 13.09
C ASP A 31 24.67 -2.65 11.71
N GLY A 32 24.30 -1.88 10.70
CA GLY A 32 24.32 -2.29 9.30
C GLY A 32 25.69 -2.79 8.81
N GLY A 33 25.66 -3.42 7.63
CA GLY A 33 26.83 -4.09 7.06
C GLY A 33 26.50 -5.40 6.34
N TYR A 34 25.21 -5.70 6.12
CA TYR A 34 24.84 -6.86 5.32
C TYR A 34 25.41 -6.71 3.89
N PRO A 35 25.94 -7.79 3.29
CA PRO A 35 26.44 -7.79 1.92
C PRO A 35 25.44 -7.15 0.97
N GLY A 36 25.90 -6.44 -0.06
CA GLY A 36 25.02 -5.80 -1.05
C GLY A 36 24.28 -4.57 -0.56
N GLY A 37 24.64 -4.00 0.60
CA GLY A 37 24.00 -2.79 1.14
C GLY A 37 22.60 -3.06 1.71
N ASN A 38 22.35 -4.30 2.13
CA ASN A 38 21.09 -4.69 2.74
C ASN A 38 21.02 -4.24 4.22
N THR A 39 19.81 -4.17 4.77
CA THR A 39 19.53 -3.94 6.19
C THR A 39 18.54 -5.00 6.65
N ALA A 40 18.89 -5.80 7.66
CA ALA A 40 18.01 -6.82 8.21
C ALA A 40 17.92 -6.68 9.73
N GLU A 41 16.70 -6.47 10.25
CA GLU A 41 16.42 -6.40 11.67
C GLU A 41 15.25 -7.31 12.02
N GLY A 42 15.43 -8.20 12.99
CA GLY A 42 14.41 -9.15 13.42
C GLY A 42 14.66 -10.60 12.99
N TYR A 43 13.94 -11.52 13.63
CA TYR A 43 14.17 -12.96 13.47
C TYR A 43 13.89 -13.42 12.04
N LEU A 44 14.92 -13.98 11.38
CA LEU A 44 14.90 -14.45 9.99
C LEU A 44 14.46 -13.38 8.97
N SER A 45 14.73 -12.11 9.25
CA SER A 45 14.64 -11.06 8.23
C SER A 45 15.72 -11.27 7.17
N LEU A 46 15.37 -11.21 5.87
CA LEU A 46 16.26 -11.51 4.74
C LEU A 46 16.95 -12.90 4.82
N GLY A 47 16.31 -13.87 5.47
CA GLY A 47 16.95 -15.15 5.83
C GLY A 47 17.41 -16.03 4.66
N ASN A 48 16.82 -15.89 3.46
CA ASN A 48 17.19 -16.68 2.28
C ASN A 48 17.95 -15.87 1.21
N LEU A 49 18.34 -14.62 1.48
CA LEU A 49 19.01 -13.78 0.49
C LEU A 49 20.41 -14.33 0.16
N THR A 50 20.66 -14.59 -1.14
CA THR A 50 21.95 -15.08 -1.66
C THR A 50 22.77 -13.99 -2.36
N THR A 51 22.16 -13.20 -3.26
CA THR A 51 22.90 -12.29 -4.16
C THR A 51 22.27 -10.93 -4.40
N GLY A 52 21.14 -10.59 -3.77
CA GLY A 52 20.44 -9.32 -3.97
C GLY A 52 21.02 -8.14 -3.17
N PHE A 53 20.65 -6.92 -3.60
CA PHE A 53 21.21 -5.65 -3.16
C PHE A 53 20.13 -4.68 -2.64
N TYR A 54 20.52 -3.82 -1.70
CA TYR A 54 19.75 -2.67 -1.23
C TYR A 54 18.33 -2.98 -0.73
N ASN A 55 18.14 -4.15 -0.12
CA ASN A 55 16.90 -4.51 0.56
C ASN A 55 16.92 -4.07 2.03
N THR A 56 15.78 -3.62 2.53
CA THR A 56 15.57 -3.27 3.95
C THR A 56 14.47 -4.13 4.53
N GLY A 57 14.78 -5.08 5.39
CA GLY A 57 13.83 -5.94 6.09
C GLY A 57 13.83 -5.69 7.59
N VAL A 58 12.72 -5.20 8.15
CA VAL A 58 12.57 -4.92 9.58
C VAL A 58 11.33 -5.63 10.10
N GLY A 59 11.51 -6.61 10.97
CA GLY A 59 10.45 -7.42 11.57
C GLY A 59 10.69 -8.92 11.40
N LYS A 60 9.98 -9.71 12.21
CA LYS A 60 10.04 -11.18 12.14
C LYS A 60 9.58 -11.66 10.75
N TYR A 61 10.41 -12.45 10.07
CA TYR A 61 10.18 -12.97 8.71
C TYR A 61 9.98 -11.91 7.62
N SER A 62 10.52 -10.69 7.80
CA SER A 62 10.46 -9.69 6.73
C SER A 62 11.38 -10.09 5.56
N LEU A 63 10.87 -10.05 4.33
CA LEU A 63 11.58 -10.51 3.12
C LEU A 63 12.20 -11.91 3.25
N LEU A 64 11.52 -12.87 3.87
CA LEU A 64 12.11 -14.19 4.13
C LEU A 64 12.50 -14.95 2.85
N SER A 65 11.66 -14.95 1.82
CA SER A 65 11.83 -15.78 0.62
C SER A 65 12.62 -15.13 -0.53
N ILE A 66 13.06 -13.89 -0.40
CA ILE A 66 13.84 -13.23 -1.46
C ILE A 66 15.23 -13.87 -1.55
N THR A 67 15.68 -14.25 -2.75
CA THR A 67 16.97 -14.90 -2.98
C THR A 67 17.97 -13.97 -3.68
N ASP A 68 17.55 -13.37 -4.78
CA ASP A 68 18.38 -12.60 -5.72
C ASP A 68 17.78 -11.23 -6.02
N GLY A 69 16.66 -10.89 -5.40
CA GLY A 69 15.94 -9.66 -5.68
C GLY A 69 16.51 -8.42 -5.01
N ASP A 70 16.20 -7.27 -5.62
CA ASP A 70 16.79 -5.98 -5.28
C ASP A 70 15.75 -4.93 -4.86
N PHE A 71 16.21 -3.93 -4.11
CA PHE A 71 15.48 -2.70 -3.80
C PHE A 71 14.11 -2.91 -3.14
N CYS A 72 13.95 -3.96 -2.34
CA CYS A 72 12.72 -4.23 -1.61
C CYS A 72 12.79 -3.69 -0.17
N THR A 73 11.74 -3.00 0.27
CA THR A 73 11.62 -2.50 1.64
C THR A 73 10.43 -3.17 2.32
N GLY A 74 10.69 -3.97 3.36
CA GLY A 74 9.70 -4.66 4.18
C GLY A 74 9.82 -4.22 5.63
N VAL A 75 8.76 -3.66 6.19
CA VAL A 75 8.71 -3.21 7.58
C VAL A 75 7.44 -3.74 8.24
N GLY A 76 7.58 -4.70 9.13
CA GLY A 76 6.49 -5.38 9.81
C GLY A 76 6.68 -6.90 9.84
N ALA A 77 6.00 -7.56 10.78
CA ALA A 77 6.04 -9.02 10.85
C ALA A 77 5.44 -9.64 9.58
N GLY A 78 6.22 -10.47 8.87
CA GLY A 78 5.83 -11.13 7.63
C GLY A 78 5.60 -10.19 6.44
N ALA A 79 6.07 -8.94 6.49
CA ALA A 79 6.06 -8.05 5.33
C ALA A 79 6.95 -8.65 4.21
N LEU A 80 6.42 -8.78 2.99
CA LEU A 80 7.12 -9.39 1.84
C LEU A 80 7.60 -10.84 2.09
N LEU A 81 6.93 -11.61 2.96
CA LEU A 81 7.42 -12.94 3.37
C LEU A 81 7.72 -13.87 2.18
N ALA A 82 6.76 -14.04 1.27
CA ALA A 82 6.88 -14.87 0.08
C ALA A 82 7.03 -14.02 -1.19
N ASN A 83 7.83 -12.95 -1.12
CA ASN A 83 8.13 -12.09 -2.25
C ASN A 83 9.36 -12.59 -3.03
N THR A 84 9.22 -12.79 -4.34
CA THR A 84 10.32 -13.14 -5.25
C THR A 84 10.49 -12.14 -6.40
N GLY A 85 9.84 -10.97 -6.33
CA GLY A 85 10.00 -9.87 -7.29
C GLY A 85 10.70 -8.65 -6.70
N ASP A 86 11.17 -7.75 -7.57
CA ASP A 86 11.98 -6.57 -7.21
C ASP A 86 11.18 -5.29 -6.98
N GLN A 87 11.83 -4.32 -6.34
CA GLN A 87 11.35 -2.94 -6.21
C GLN A 87 9.99 -2.82 -5.49
N ASN A 88 9.76 -3.65 -4.48
CA ASN A 88 8.51 -3.65 -3.72
C ASN A 88 8.68 -2.97 -2.35
N THR A 89 7.74 -2.11 -1.97
CA THR A 89 7.68 -1.48 -0.64
C THR A 89 6.47 -2.02 0.11
N ALA A 90 6.67 -2.56 1.31
CA ALA A 90 5.64 -3.11 2.16
C ALA A 90 5.85 -2.65 3.61
N ILE A 91 4.91 -1.88 4.14
CA ILE A 91 4.93 -1.37 5.51
C ILE A 91 3.63 -1.82 6.18
N GLY A 92 3.73 -2.66 7.21
CA GLY A 92 2.60 -3.27 7.91
C GLY A 92 2.76 -4.78 8.07
N ALA A 93 2.13 -5.35 9.09
CA ALA A 93 2.16 -6.80 9.30
C ALA A 93 1.45 -7.51 8.13
N GLY A 94 2.15 -8.47 7.51
CA GLY A 94 1.65 -9.22 6.35
C GLY A 94 1.37 -8.39 5.10
N ALA A 95 1.89 -7.16 4.99
CA ALA A 95 1.82 -6.39 3.75
C ALA A 95 2.62 -7.11 2.64
N LEU A 96 2.05 -7.25 1.44
CA LEU A 96 2.64 -8.02 0.32
C LEU A 96 3.11 -9.44 0.72
N PHE A 97 2.37 -10.11 1.62
CA PHE A 97 2.77 -11.41 2.16
C PHE A 97 3.06 -12.46 1.07
N SER A 98 2.28 -12.48 0.00
CA SER A 98 2.43 -13.39 -1.15
C SER A 98 2.48 -12.61 -2.46
N ASN A 99 3.71 -12.37 -2.96
CA ASN A 99 3.99 -11.62 -4.19
C ASN A 99 5.10 -12.32 -5.00
N THR A 100 4.76 -13.35 -5.78
CA THR A 100 5.76 -14.20 -6.43
C THR A 100 6.43 -13.57 -7.66
N THR A 101 5.75 -12.76 -8.46
CA THR A 101 6.38 -12.13 -9.64
C THR A 101 6.07 -10.64 -9.80
N GLY A 102 5.26 -10.07 -8.91
CA GLY A 102 4.89 -8.67 -8.99
C GLY A 102 6.06 -7.75 -8.64
N ILE A 103 6.28 -6.75 -9.48
CA ILE A 103 7.31 -5.72 -9.28
C ILE A 103 6.66 -4.34 -9.08
N ARG A 104 7.41 -3.43 -8.42
CA ARG A 104 7.01 -2.01 -8.26
C ARG A 104 5.68 -1.82 -7.54
N ASN A 105 5.40 -2.64 -6.52
CA ASN A 105 4.21 -2.47 -5.69
C ASN A 105 4.55 -1.71 -4.41
N THR A 106 3.63 -0.85 -3.98
CA THR A 106 3.70 -0.14 -2.69
C THR A 106 2.49 -0.53 -1.84
N ALA A 107 2.73 -1.18 -0.71
CA ALA A 107 1.73 -1.58 0.27
C ALA A 107 2.01 -0.92 1.61
N ASN A 108 1.07 -0.13 2.12
CA ASN A 108 1.16 0.50 3.43
C ASN A 108 -0.12 0.24 4.22
N GLY A 109 -0.07 -0.71 5.15
CA GLY A 109 -1.20 -1.17 5.95
C GLY A 109 -1.10 -2.66 6.26
N THR A 110 -1.75 -3.09 7.34
CA THR A 110 -1.84 -4.51 7.68
C THR A 110 -2.56 -5.26 6.55
N PHE A 111 -1.93 -6.32 6.03
CA PHE A 111 -2.42 -7.12 4.91
C PHE A 111 -2.73 -6.33 3.61
N ALA A 112 -2.19 -5.12 3.45
CA ALA A 112 -2.28 -4.41 2.18
C ALA A 112 -1.56 -5.23 1.08
N LEU A 113 -2.21 -5.42 -0.07
CA LEU A 113 -1.72 -6.25 -1.18
C LEU A 113 -1.32 -7.68 -0.75
N PHE A 114 -1.98 -8.27 0.24
CA PHE A 114 -1.62 -9.57 0.82
C PHE A 114 -1.36 -10.67 -0.23
N SER A 115 -2.18 -10.75 -1.28
CA SER A 115 -1.97 -11.63 -2.42
C SER A 115 -2.02 -10.83 -3.73
N ASN A 116 -0.85 -10.68 -4.36
CA ASN A 116 -0.68 -9.87 -5.56
C ASN A 116 0.24 -10.60 -6.56
N SER A 117 -0.31 -11.50 -7.39
CA SER A 117 0.48 -12.26 -8.36
C SER A 117 -0.36 -12.61 -9.59
N PRO A 118 0.08 -12.26 -10.82
CA PRO A 118 1.38 -11.66 -11.22
C PRO A 118 1.36 -10.12 -11.31
N ALA A 119 0.54 -9.47 -10.50
CA ALA A 119 0.20 -8.05 -10.64
C ALA A 119 1.36 -7.08 -10.32
N GLN A 120 1.49 -5.98 -11.08
CA GLN A 120 2.58 -5.00 -10.97
C GLN A 120 2.09 -3.55 -10.90
N GLY A 121 2.91 -2.68 -10.30
CA GLY A 121 2.68 -1.24 -10.29
C GLY A 121 1.50 -0.79 -9.43
N ASN A 122 1.12 -1.56 -8.40
CA ASN A 122 -0.03 -1.24 -7.56
C ASN A 122 0.38 -0.44 -6.31
N THR A 123 -0.44 0.53 -5.93
CA THR A 123 -0.31 1.30 -4.69
C THR A 123 -1.51 1.03 -3.80
N ALA A 124 -1.29 0.45 -2.62
CA ALA A 124 -2.31 0.16 -1.63
C ALA A 124 -1.96 0.83 -0.30
N VAL A 125 -2.83 1.72 0.18
CA VAL A 125 -2.66 2.42 1.45
C VAL A 125 -3.91 2.21 2.29
N GLY A 126 -3.79 1.47 3.39
CA GLY A 126 -4.87 1.10 4.28
C GLY A 126 -4.91 -0.40 4.56
N THR A 127 -5.46 -0.77 5.71
CA THR A 127 -5.66 -2.18 6.06
C THR A 127 -6.56 -2.85 5.03
N ASP A 128 -6.16 -4.04 4.57
CA ASP A 128 -6.84 -4.84 3.53
C ASP A 128 -7.04 -4.13 2.17
N ALA A 129 -6.37 -3.00 1.91
CA ALA A 129 -6.39 -2.36 0.60
C ALA A 129 -5.77 -3.28 -0.46
N LEU A 130 -6.47 -3.52 -1.57
CA LEU A 130 -6.07 -4.48 -2.62
C LEU A 130 -5.70 -5.88 -2.08
N LEU A 131 -6.35 -6.33 -1.00
CA LEU A 131 -6.06 -7.60 -0.32
C LEU A 131 -5.87 -8.79 -1.28
N LYS A 132 -6.73 -8.90 -2.30
CA LYS A 132 -6.67 -9.91 -3.35
C LYS A 132 -6.67 -9.24 -4.72
N ASN A 133 -5.49 -9.15 -5.32
CA ASN A 133 -5.30 -8.60 -6.66
C ASN A 133 -4.58 -9.62 -7.56
N THR A 134 -5.35 -10.49 -8.20
CA THR A 134 -4.78 -11.65 -8.92
C THR A 134 -4.30 -11.32 -10.34
N THR A 135 -4.78 -10.24 -10.96
CA THR A 135 -4.43 -9.89 -12.35
C THR A 135 -4.31 -8.38 -12.60
N GLY A 136 -4.76 -7.54 -11.66
CA GLY A 136 -4.85 -6.11 -11.86
C GLY A 136 -3.51 -5.39 -11.76
N ASN A 137 -3.12 -4.69 -12.80
CA ASN A 137 -1.93 -3.84 -12.84
C ASN A 137 -2.31 -2.36 -12.68
N PHE A 138 -1.38 -1.57 -12.15
CA PHE A 138 -1.49 -0.11 -12.09
C PHE A 138 -2.70 0.41 -11.30
N ASN A 139 -3.07 -0.26 -10.21
CA ASN A 139 -4.18 0.17 -9.35
C ASN A 139 -3.71 1.03 -8.19
N THR A 140 -4.47 2.06 -7.85
CA THR A 140 -4.28 2.88 -6.65
C THR A 140 -5.49 2.70 -5.74
N ALA A 141 -5.28 2.17 -4.53
CA ALA A 141 -6.31 1.97 -3.51
C ALA A 141 -5.90 2.68 -2.22
N THR A 142 -6.69 3.66 -1.79
CA THR A 142 -6.46 4.38 -0.54
C THR A 142 -7.70 4.26 0.35
N GLY A 143 -7.56 3.64 1.53
CA GLY A 143 -8.63 3.42 2.50
C GLY A 143 -8.79 1.96 2.92
N PHE A 144 -9.38 1.76 4.09
CA PHE A 144 -9.68 0.44 4.63
C PHE A 144 -10.51 -0.38 3.65
N GLY A 145 -9.98 -1.51 3.20
CA GLY A 145 -10.65 -2.41 2.27
C GLY A 145 -11.04 -1.80 0.92
N ALA A 146 -10.32 -0.77 0.45
CA ALA A 146 -10.48 -0.28 -0.92
C ALA A 146 -9.97 -1.33 -1.92
N LEU A 147 -10.75 -1.60 -2.97
CA LEU A 147 -10.42 -2.59 -4.02
C LEU A 147 -10.06 -4.00 -3.49
N VAL A 148 -10.64 -4.43 -2.37
CA VAL A 148 -10.32 -5.72 -1.70
C VAL A 148 -10.23 -6.91 -2.64
N ASN A 149 -11.15 -6.99 -3.61
CA ASN A 149 -11.11 -7.98 -4.68
C ASN A 149 -11.05 -7.25 -6.02
N ASN A 150 -9.88 -7.22 -6.63
CA ASN A 150 -9.67 -6.54 -7.90
C ASN A 150 -8.99 -7.46 -8.92
N ASN A 151 -9.59 -7.53 -10.12
CA ASN A 151 -9.05 -8.31 -11.23
C ASN A 151 -8.82 -7.43 -12.48
N SER A 152 -9.08 -6.13 -12.41
CA SER A 152 -8.93 -5.18 -13.52
C SER A 152 -7.75 -4.24 -13.33
N ASN A 153 -7.32 -3.63 -14.44
CA ASN A 153 -6.17 -2.72 -14.48
C ASN A 153 -6.62 -1.26 -14.33
N ALA A 154 -5.70 -0.41 -13.90
CA ALA A 154 -5.85 1.05 -13.92
C ALA A 154 -7.07 1.57 -13.13
N ASN A 155 -7.38 0.98 -11.98
CA ASN A 155 -8.40 1.49 -11.08
C ASN A 155 -7.82 2.50 -10.09
N THR A 156 -8.58 3.52 -9.76
CA THR A 156 -8.28 4.42 -8.64
C THR A 156 -9.47 4.43 -7.68
N ALA A 157 -9.24 3.94 -6.47
CA ALA A 157 -10.22 3.90 -5.40
C ALA A 157 -9.74 4.69 -4.19
N ALA A 158 -10.57 5.58 -3.69
CA ALA A 158 -10.28 6.37 -2.50
C ALA A 158 -11.48 6.32 -1.54
N GLY A 159 -11.23 6.02 -0.27
CA GLY A 159 -12.23 5.88 0.78
C GLY A 159 -12.42 4.44 1.25
N ALA A 160 -12.99 4.29 2.45
CA ALA A 160 -13.21 2.97 3.04
C ALA A 160 -14.20 2.15 2.19
N LEU A 161 -13.82 0.92 1.86
CA LEU A 161 -14.60 -0.03 1.06
C LEU A 161 -14.93 0.46 -0.37
N ALA A 162 -14.20 1.48 -0.86
CA ALA A 162 -14.34 1.96 -2.22
C ALA A 162 -14.08 0.83 -3.23
N LEU A 163 -15.00 0.65 -4.18
CA LEU A 163 -14.89 -0.36 -5.24
C LEU A 163 -14.59 -1.77 -4.69
N LYS A 164 -15.21 -2.16 -3.57
CA LYS A 164 -15.00 -3.47 -2.89
C LYS A 164 -15.07 -4.69 -3.83
N THR A 165 -15.80 -4.57 -4.93
CA THR A 165 -15.86 -5.55 -6.03
C THR A 165 -15.84 -4.81 -7.36
N THR A 166 -14.79 -4.98 -8.17
CA THR A 166 -14.74 -4.38 -9.53
C THR A 166 -15.25 -5.37 -10.59
N PRO A 167 -16.14 -4.94 -11.51
CA PRO A 167 -16.32 -5.60 -12.80
C PRO A 167 -15.06 -5.43 -13.68
N PRO A 168 -14.88 -6.22 -14.76
CA PRO A 168 -13.64 -6.31 -15.56
C PRO A 168 -13.17 -5.03 -16.28
N ALA A 169 -13.82 -3.88 -16.11
CA ALA A 169 -13.42 -2.60 -16.72
C ALA A 169 -12.81 -1.64 -15.68
N SER A 170 -11.84 -0.83 -16.13
CA SER A 170 -11.17 0.22 -15.34
C SER A 170 -12.19 1.22 -14.78
N ASN A 171 -12.22 1.36 -13.46
CA ASN A 171 -13.14 2.24 -12.74
C ASN A 171 -12.39 3.19 -11.81
N THR A 172 -12.69 4.48 -11.94
CA THR A 172 -12.38 5.49 -10.93
C THR A 172 -13.57 5.56 -9.97
N GLY A 173 -13.39 5.21 -8.69
CA GLY A 173 -14.48 5.18 -7.72
C GLY A 173 -14.04 5.74 -6.38
N MET A 174 -14.53 6.92 -6.03
CA MET A 174 -14.41 7.46 -4.67
C MET A 174 -15.58 6.95 -3.84
N ALA A 175 -15.32 6.35 -2.68
CA ALA A 175 -16.35 6.11 -1.69
C ALA A 175 -16.62 7.44 -0.96
N ASP A 176 -17.67 8.13 -1.36
CA ASP A 176 -18.33 9.09 -0.49
C ASP A 176 -19.77 8.62 -0.25
N ARG A 177 -20.26 8.83 0.97
CA ARG A 177 -21.64 8.53 1.38
C ARG A 177 -22.70 9.33 0.60
N LEU A 178 -22.29 10.14 -0.38
CA LEU A 178 -23.13 10.99 -1.23
C LEU A 178 -23.66 10.38 -2.53
N PHE A 179 -23.34 9.12 -2.89
CA PHE A 179 -23.87 8.51 -4.14
C PHE A 179 -25.21 7.76 -4.00
N ARG A 180 -26.02 8.08 -2.98
CA ARG A 180 -27.40 7.56 -2.83
C ARG A 180 -28.49 8.44 -3.44
N VAL A 181 -28.14 9.43 -4.27
CA VAL A 181 -29.13 10.26 -4.96
C VAL A 181 -28.86 10.27 -6.46
N THR A 182 -29.26 9.22 -7.19
CA THR A 182 -29.82 9.28 -8.57
C THR A 182 -29.95 7.89 -9.21
N ARG A 183 -31.04 7.17 -8.89
CA ARG A 183 -31.78 6.33 -9.85
C ARG A 183 -33.27 6.33 -9.52
N LEU A 184 -33.82 7.51 -9.25
CA LEU A 184 -35.26 7.68 -9.04
C LEU A 184 -35.77 8.93 -9.78
N ALA A 185 -35.54 9.02 -11.09
CA ALA A 185 -36.25 9.98 -11.93
C ALA A 185 -36.10 9.60 -13.42
N ALA A 186 -36.94 8.68 -13.90
CA ALA A 186 -37.39 8.69 -15.30
C ALA A 186 -38.52 7.68 -15.50
N THR A 187 -39.70 7.96 -14.96
CA THR A 187 -40.94 7.40 -15.53
C THR A 187 -42.09 8.38 -15.37
N ILE A 188 -42.01 9.50 -16.10
CA ILE A 188 -43.20 10.25 -16.49
C ILE A 188 -43.10 10.42 -18.01
N PRO A 189 -43.84 9.64 -18.81
CA PRO A 189 -43.84 9.83 -20.26
C PRO A 189 -44.70 11.07 -20.56
N ARG A 190 -44.07 12.15 -21.03
CA ARG A 190 -44.79 13.17 -21.80
C ARG A 190 -44.64 12.84 -23.29
N PRO A 191 -45.70 12.90 -24.11
CA PRO A 191 -45.61 12.61 -25.53
C PRO A 191 -44.85 13.75 -26.23
N GLY A 192 -43.75 13.44 -26.92
CA GLY A 192 -43.19 14.33 -27.95
C GLY A 192 -41.72 14.76 -27.86
N SER A 193 -40.90 14.33 -26.90
CA SER A 193 -39.51 14.83 -26.79
C SER A 193 -38.45 13.86 -27.32
N LYS A 194 -37.66 14.34 -28.30
CA LYS A 194 -36.49 13.67 -28.90
C LYS A 194 -35.46 13.26 -27.84
N ARG A 195 -34.87 12.07 -28.01
CA ARG A 195 -33.81 11.52 -27.13
C ARG A 195 -32.52 12.32 -27.33
N TYR A 196 -32.07 13.03 -26.29
CA TYR A 196 -30.72 13.58 -26.23
C TYR A 196 -29.86 12.68 -25.35
N TYR A 197 -28.81 12.10 -25.92
CA TYR A 197 -27.76 11.40 -25.17
C TYR A 197 -26.76 12.45 -24.65
N LEU A 198 -26.60 12.53 -23.33
CA LEU A 198 -25.60 13.38 -22.68
C LEU A 198 -24.22 12.72 -22.77
N HIS A 199 -23.33 13.27 -23.58
CA HIS A 199 -21.90 12.99 -23.51
C HIS A 199 -21.31 13.75 -22.30
N HIS A 200 -20.74 13.02 -21.34
CA HIS A 200 -20.05 13.59 -20.18
C HIS A 200 -18.80 14.37 -20.63
N ARG A 201 -18.85 15.70 -20.60
CA ARG A 201 -17.68 16.55 -20.35
C ARG A 201 -17.82 17.14 -18.95
N GLN A 202 -16.79 16.93 -18.12
CA GLN A 202 -16.65 17.60 -16.83
C GLN A 202 -16.57 19.11 -17.07
N GLN A 203 -17.55 19.85 -16.57
CA GLN A 203 -17.40 21.29 -16.36
C GLN A 203 -17.68 21.56 -14.88
N HIS A 204 -16.68 22.10 -14.20
CA HIS A 204 -16.79 22.67 -12.87
C HIS A 204 -17.78 23.83 -12.94
N CYS A 205 -18.97 23.67 -12.36
CA CYS A 205 -19.90 24.78 -12.16
C CYS A 205 -19.73 25.30 -10.73
N LEU A 206 -19.15 26.50 -10.59
CA LEU A 206 -19.31 27.34 -9.40
C LEU A 206 -20.80 27.68 -9.27
N TRP A 207 -21.39 27.40 -8.11
CA TRP A 207 -22.73 27.85 -7.78
C TRP A 207 -22.71 29.36 -7.46
N VAL A 208 -23.29 30.18 -8.34
CA VAL A 208 -23.74 31.53 -7.97
C VAL A 208 -25.27 31.47 -7.93
N SER A 209 -25.83 31.62 -6.73
CA SER A 209 -27.28 31.65 -6.53
C SER A 209 -27.84 33.01 -6.95
N SER A 210 -28.77 33.05 -7.90
CA SER A 210 -29.69 34.18 -8.08
C SER A 210 -31.13 33.70 -7.95
N THR A 211 -31.91 34.44 -7.16
CA THR A 211 -33.35 34.25 -6.91
C THR A 211 -34.18 34.64 -8.14
N PRO A 212 -35.41 34.11 -8.31
CA PRO A 212 -36.17 34.29 -9.54
C PRO A 212 -37.05 35.55 -9.49
N GLU A 213 -36.81 36.50 -10.39
CA GLU A 213 -37.82 37.47 -10.80
C GLU A 213 -38.03 37.36 -12.32
N GLN A 214 -39.30 37.21 -12.69
CA GLN A 214 -39.83 37.11 -14.05
C GLN A 214 -39.52 38.38 -14.84
N HIS A 215 -39.06 38.27 -16.09
CA HIS A 215 -39.50 39.12 -17.21
C HIS A 215 -39.01 38.55 -18.56
N ASP A 216 -39.95 38.39 -19.49
CA ASP A 216 -39.75 38.01 -20.89
C ASP A 216 -38.83 39.00 -21.65
N TRP A 217 -37.93 38.49 -22.51
CA TRP A 217 -37.85 38.77 -23.97
C TRP A 217 -36.49 38.39 -24.58
N HIS A 218 -36.54 37.63 -25.68
CA HIS A 218 -35.61 37.50 -26.82
C HIS A 218 -34.12 37.83 -26.67
N GLY A 219 -33.26 36.83 -26.92
CA GLY A 219 -31.84 37.04 -27.24
C GLY A 219 -31.14 35.77 -27.71
N GLU A 220 -30.92 35.64 -29.02
CA GLU A 220 -30.02 34.65 -29.61
C GLU A 220 -28.60 34.77 -29.02
N HIS A 221 -28.16 33.75 -28.27
CA HIS A 221 -26.73 33.56 -28.02
C HIS A 221 -26.29 32.25 -28.66
N ARG A 222 -25.70 32.37 -29.86
CA ARG A 222 -24.89 31.31 -30.47
C ARG A 222 -23.71 31.04 -29.55
N GLN A 223 -23.67 29.85 -28.95
CA GLN A 223 -22.44 29.32 -28.40
C GLN A 223 -21.53 28.93 -29.57
N ARG A 224 -20.39 29.62 -29.70
CA ARG A 224 -19.25 29.08 -30.46
C ARG A 224 -18.56 28.05 -29.57
N CYS A 225 -18.30 26.88 -30.15
CA CYS A 225 -17.44 25.85 -29.60
C CYS A 225 -16.01 26.38 -29.40
#